data_AF-A0A6V8LEZ9-F1
#
_entry.id   AF-A0A6V8LEZ9-F1
#
_cell.length_a   1.000
_cell.length_b   1.000
_cell.length_c   1.000
_cell.angle_alpha   90.00
_cell.angle_beta   90.00
_cell.angle_gamma   90.00
#
_symmetry.space_group_name_H-M   'P 1'
#
loop_
_entity.id
_entity.type
_entity.pdbx_description
1 polymer ?
#
loop_
_entity_poly.entity_id
_entity_poly.type
_entity_poly.pdbx_seq_one_letter_code
_entity_poly.pdbx_strand_id
1 'polypeptide(L)'
;MFAQSKARDRPVPGENERTFHFLRTDADVDYWMSASLPVLLICSHPKTGEAWWTHVQGWFADPAHRASGRIDFDKSTQKFDAAAGHRLLNLADPHGQAHTPAAEHRSETLTSNLLHVAIPPTIYHAAIDIQDPRELLRRQRELDTNLPVREDFIIRSNRVYTWHPPRAVRPRHSR
;
A
#
# COMPACT_ATOMS: atom_id res chain seq x y z
N MET A 1 2.33 12.09 -17.44
CA MET A 1 2.40 12.16 -15.97
C MET A 1 1.83 10.88 -15.40
N PHE A 2 2.40 10.38 -14.31
CA PHE A 2 1.88 9.21 -13.58
C PHE A 2 1.32 9.63 -12.23
N ALA A 3 0.36 8.86 -11.71
CA ALA A 3 -0.20 9.08 -10.39
C ALA A 3 -0.21 7.77 -9.60
N GLN A 4 0.24 7.84 -8.34
CA GLN A 4 0.06 6.80 -7.36
C GLN A 4 -0.86 7.33 -6.26
N SER A 5 -1.98 6.64 -6.05
CA SER A 5 -2.98 7.01 -5.06
C SER A 5 -2.96 6.08 -3.86
N LYS A 6 -3.05 6.65 -2.66
CA LYS A 6 -3.09 5.94 -1.37
C LYS A 6 -4.29 6.46 -0.58
N ALA A 7 -5.35 5.69 -0.56
CA ALA A 7 -6.55 5.98 0.22
C ALA A 7 -6.47 5.30 1.60
N ARG A 8 -6.76 6.04 2.67
CA ARG A 8 -6.90 5.48 4.01
C ARG A 8 -8.08 6.10 4.75
N ASP A 9 -8.85 5.26 5.44
CA ASP A 9 -9.93 5.72 6.33
C ASP A 9 -9.45 6.05 7.74
N ARG A 10 -8.19 5.71 8.04
CA ARG A 10 -7.56 5.88 9.35
C ARG A 10 -6.49 6.97 9.25
N PRO A 11 -6.20 7.67 10.35
CA PRO A 11 -5.10 8.61 10.39
C PRO A 11 -3.79 7.97 9.91
N VAL A 12 -3.04 8.69 9.08
CA VAL A 12 -1.71 8.33 8.61
C VAL A 12 -0.66 8.61 9.69
N PRO A 13 0.54 8.01 9.60
CA PRO A 13 1.61 8.25 10.56
C PRO A 13 1.92 9.74 10.74
N GLY A 14 2.04 10.18 11.99
CA GLY A 14 2.34 11.57 12.36
C GLY A 14 1.26 12.57 11.99
N GLU A 15 0.05 12.12 11.65
CA GLU A 15 -1.04 13.01 11.26
C GLU A 15 -1.54 13.89 12.41
N ASN A 16 -1.66 15.17 12.10
CA ASN A 16 -2.32 16.18 12.91
C ASN A 16 -3.15 17.10 11.99
N GLU A 17 -3.64 18.22 12.52
CA GLU A 17 -4.45 19.18 11.77
C GLU A 17 -3.71 19.85 10.61
N ARG A 18 -2.38 19.99 10.71
CA ARG A 18 -1.55 20.65 9.69
C ARG A 18 -0.77 19.70 8.81
N THR A 19 -0.26 18.60 9.34
CA THR A 19 0.71 17.77 8.62
C THR A 19 0.46 16.30 8.81
N PHE A 20 1.07 15.51 7.92
CA PHE A 20 1.28 14.08 8.08
C PHE A 20 2.48 13.64 7.26
N HIS A 21 2.87 12.37 7.34
CA HIS A 21 3.92 11.85 6.48
C HIS A 21 3.58 10.49 5.86
N PHE A 22 4.12 10.27 4.66
CA PHE A 22 4.12 9.00 3.97
C PHE A 22 5.49 8.35 4.08
N LEU A 23 5.55 7.13 4.62
CA LEU A 23 6.77 6.32 4.65
C LEU A 23 6.94 5.62 3.31
N ARG A 24 8.09 5.80 2.68
CA ARG A 24 8.42 5.13 1.41
C ARG A 24 9.19 3.82 1.67
N THR A 25 9.13 2.91 0.73
CA THR A 25 10.08 1.79 0.63
C THR A 25 11.21 2.14 -0.34
N ASP A 26 12.32 1.39 -0.32
CA ASP A 26 13.37 1.57 -1.34
C ASP A 26 12.83 1.30 -2.75
N ALA A 27 12.00 0.26 -2.91
CA ALA A 27 11.36 -0.06 -4.18
C ALA A 27 10.44 1.06 -4.69
N ASP A 28 9.71 1.75 -3.81
CA ASP A 28 8.89 2.91 -4.21
C ASP A 28 9.78 4.02 -4.78
N VAL A 29 10.90 4.33 -4.12
CA VAL A 29 11.82 5.38 -4.57
C VAL A 29 12.44 5.03 -5.91
N ASP A 30 12.95 3.81 -6.08
CA ASP A 30 13.54 3.37 -7.35
C ASP A 30 12.53 3.45 -8.50
N TYR A 31 11.30 3.01 -8.24
CA TYR A 31 10.21 3.11 -9.21
C TYR A 31 9.89 4.57 -9.58
N TRP A 32 9.74 5.46 -8.60
CA TRP A 32 9.40 6.85 -8.87
C TRP A 32 10.55 7.63 -9.54
N MET A 33 11.79 7.39 -9.12
CA MET A 33 12.95 8.12 -9.61
C MET A 33 13.41 7.64 -10.99
N SER A 34 13.02 6.44 -11.42
CA SER A 34 13.27 5.94 -12.79
C SER A 34 12.25 6.45 -13.83
N ALA A 35 11.14 7.05 -13.40
CA ALA A 35 10.11 7.54 -14.30
C ALA A 35 10.57 8.82 -15.05
N SER A 36 10.42 8.80 -16.38
CA SER A 36 10.72 9.96 -17.25
C SER A 36 9.65 11.06 -17.21
N LEU A 37 8.45 10.74 -16.73
CA LEU A 37 7.36 11.69 -16.55
C LEU A 37 7.17 11.99 -15.06
N PRO A 38 6.65 13.18 -14.69
CA PRO A 38 6.35 13.52 -13.31
C PRO A 38 5.48 12.43 -12.65
N VAL A 39 5.81 12.06 -11.42
CA VAL A 39 5.05 11.13 -10.59
C VAL A 39 4.40 11.91 -9.45
N LEU A 40 3.08 11.81 -9.37
CA LEU A 40 2.31 12.36 -8.27
C LEU A 40 2.06 11.29 -7.23
N LEU A 41 2.33 11.59 -5.96
CA LEU A 41 1.81 10.83 -4.84
C LEU A 41 0.59 11.56 -4.29
N ILE A 42 -0.56 10.89 -4.31
CA ILE A 42 -1.83 11.40 -3.79
C ILE A 42 -2.23 10.59 -2.57
N CYS A 43 -2.41 11.25 -1.44
CA CYS A 43 -2.92 10.66 -0.20
C CYS A 43 -4.34 11.19 0.03
N SER A 44 -5.31 10.30 0.27
CA SER A 44 -6.70 10.70 0.49
C SER A 44 -7.35 10.04 1.70
N HIS A 45 -8.31 10.77 2.27
CA HIS A 45 -9.28 10.29 3.24
C HIS A 45 -10.66 10.23 2.59
N PRO A 46 -11.06 9.08 2.00
CA PRO A 46 -12.31 8.98 1.24
C PRO A 46 -13.55 9.33 2.07
N LYS A 47 -13.56 9.00 3.36
CA LYS A 47 -14.68 9.31 4.27
C LYS A 47 -14.95 10.79 4.44
N THR A 48 -13.91 11.62 4.42
CA THR A 48 -14.02 13.08 4.55
C THR A 48 -13.95 13.80 3.20
N GLY A 49 -13.69 13.06 2.11
CA GLY A 49 -13.53 13.63 0.77
C GLY A 49 -12.25 14.46 0.62
N GLU A 50 -11.29 14.30 1.52
CA GLU A 50 -10.05 15.09 1.52
C GLU A 50 -8.94 14.37 0.77
N ALA A 51 -8.11 15.15 0.08
CA ALA A 51 -6.93 14.63 -0.62
C ALA A 51 -5.80 15.66 -0.63
N TRP A 52 -4.58 15.15 -0.62
CA TRP A 52 -3.35 15.92 -0.70
C TRP A 52 -2.38 15.29 -1.67
N TRP A 53 -1.52 16.09 -2.29
CA TRP A 53 -0.63 15.62 -3.34
C TRP A 53 0.75 16.27 -3.29
N THR A 54 1.74 15.57 -3.84
CA THR A 54 3.07 16.11 -4.08
C THR A 54 3.68 15.55 -5.36
N HIS A 55 4.59 16.30 -5.96
CA HIS A 55 5.45 15.82 -7.03
C HIS A 55 6.66 15.11 -6.42
N VAL A 56 6.74 13.80 -6.61
CA VAL A 56 7.73 12.95 -5.92
C VAL A 56 9.16 13.31 -6.31
N GLN A 57 9.46 13.41 -7.61
CA GLN A 57 10.81 13.73 -8.06
C GLN A 57 11.23 15.15 -7.62
N GLY A 58 10.29 16.10 -7.60
CA GLY A 58 10.52 17.45 -7.09
C GLY A 58 10.81 17.46 -5.58
N TRP A 59 10.06 16.68 -4.79
CA TRP A 59 10.29 16.53 -3.36
C TRP A 59 11.69 16.00 -3.06
N PHE A 60 12.08 14.92 -3.75
CA PHE A 60 13.40 14.30 -3.60
C PHE A 60 14.50 15.01 -4.37
N ALA A 61 14.26 16.17 -5.00
CA ALA A 61 15.37 16.99 -5.53
C ALA A 61 16.27 17.50 -4.39
N ASP A 62 15.67 17.75 -3.22
CA ASP A 62 16.39 18.10 -1.98
C ASP A 62 17.06 16.86 -1.35
N PRO A 63 18.39 16.86 -1.17
CA PRO A 63 19.11 15.77 -0.50
C PRO A 63 18.61 15.47 0.93
N ALA A 64 18.15 16.49 1.67
CA ALA A 64 17.63 16.30 3.02
C ALA A 64 16.36 15.44 3.03
N HIS A 65 15.50 15.59 2.03
CA HIS A 65 14.29 14.79 1.87
C HIS A 65 14.60 13.34 1.47
N ARG A 66 15.70 13.08 0.72
CA ARG A 66 16.11 11.70 0.42
C ARG A 66 16.54 10.94 1.67
N ALA A 67 17.27 11.62 2.55
CA ALA A 67 17.81 11.04 3.78
C ALA A 67 16.72 10.73 4.82
N SER A 68 15.59 11.44 4.80
CA SER A 68 14.53 11.28 5.80
C SER A 68 13.73 9.97 5.68
N GLY A 69 13.74 9.34 4.51
CA GLY A 69 12.94 8.13 4.26
C GLY A 69 11.43 8.36 4.20
N ARG A 70 10.97 9.61 4.18
CA ARG A 70 9.55 9.97 4.20
C ARG A 70 9.24 11.18 3.34
N ILE A 71 7.97 11.32 2.99
CA ILE A 71 7.41 12.49 2.32
C ILE A 71 6.49 13.18 3.33
N ASP A 72 6.83 14.41 3.71
CA ASP A 72 6.04 15.21 4.62
C ASP A 72 5.00 16.01 3.81
N PHE A 73 3.76 16.02 4.29
CA PHE A 73 2.65 16.75 3.68
C PHE A 73 2.19 17.86 4.61
N ASP A 74 2.01 19.06 4.06
CA ASP A 74 1.31 20.19 4.65
C ASP A 74 -0.10 20.28 4.06
N LYS A 75 -1.09 20.04 4.92
CA LYS A 75 -2.51 20.00 4.56
C LYS A 75 -3.06 21.32 4.04
N SER A 76 -2.39 22.44 4.28
CA SER A 76 -2.82 23.77 3.83
C SER A 76 -2.35 24.07 2.41
N THR A 77 -1.13 23.67 2.05
CA THR A 77 -0.53 24.03 0.76
C THR A 77 -0.68 22.94 -0.29
N GLN A 78 -0.77 21.68 0.13
CA GLN A 78 -0.76 20.51 -0.74
C GLN A 78 -2.14 19.89 -0.97
N LYS A 79 -3.23 20.63 -0.73
CA LYS A 79 -4.59 20.14 -1.05
C LYS A 79 -4.72 19.77 -2.53
N PHE A 80 -5.33 18.63 -2.78
CA PHE A 80 -5.71 18.14 -4.10
C PHE A 80 -7.18 18.49 -4.33
N ASP A 81 -7.43 19.76 -4.63
CA ASP A 81 -8.75 20.33 -4.89
C ASP A 81 -8.78 21.00 -6.28
N ALA A 82 -9.87 21.70 -6.60
CA ALA A 82 -10.02 22.40 -7.87
C ALA A 82 -8.89 23.42 -8.14
N ALA A 83 -8.28 23.99 -7.10
CA ALA A 83 -7.18 24.94 -7.24
C ALA A 83 -5.84 24.25 -7.57
N ALA A 84 -5.72 22.93 -7.36
CA ALA A 84 -4.54 22.17 -7.75
C ALA A 84 -4.35 22.11 -9.28
N GLY A 85 -5.43 22.24 -10.07
CA GLY A 85 -5.40 22.07 -11.53
C GLY A 85 -4.31 22.88 -12.23
N HIS A 86 -4.16 24.16 -11.89
CA HIS A 86 -3.15 25.03 -12.51
C HIS A 86 -1.72 24.58 -12.20
N ARG A 87 -1.46 24.13 -10.97
CA ARG A 87 -0.15 23.61 -10.55
C ARG A 87 0.17 22.28 -11.23
N LEU A 88 -0.85 21.44 -11.45
CA LEU A 88 -0.71 20.16 -12.15
C LEU A 88 -0.42 20.38 -13.65
N LEU A 89 -1.06 21.36 -14.27
CA LEU A 89 -0.80 21.73 -15.66
C LEU A 89 0.63 22.23 -15.83
N ASN A 90 1.08 23.17 -14.98
CA ASN A 90 2.46 23.67 -15.00
C ASN A 90 3.49 22.56 -14.75
N LEU A 91 3.14 21.54 -13.97
CA LEU A 91 4.01 20.39 -13.74
C LEU A 91 4.06 19.46 -14.97
N ALA A 92 2.93 19.25 -15.64
CA ALA A 92 2.82 18.41 -16.82
C ALA A 92 3.50 19.04 -18.05
N ASP A 93 3.51 20.36 -18.12
CA ASP A 93 4.15 21.14 -19.18
C ASP A 93 4.85 22.39 -18.61
N PRO A 94 6.10 22.25 -18.13
CA PRO A 94 6.86 23.36 -17.54
C PRO A 94 7.23 24.46 -18.54
N HIS A 95 7.20 24.17 -19.84
CA HIS A 95 7.64 25.08 -20.90
C HIS A 95 6.49 25.80 -21.60
N GLY A 96 5.24 25.52 -21.20
CA GLY A 96 4.05 26.09 -21.83
C GLY A 96 3.99 25.82 -23.33
N GLN A 97 4.66 24.74 -23.79
CA GLN A 97 4.51 24.35 -25.18
C GLN A 97 3.08 23.87 -25.31
N ALA A 98 2.29 24.55 -26.14
CA ALA A 98 0.95 24.14 -26.50
C ALA A 98 0.97 22.81 -27.26
N HIS A 99 1.36 21.73 -26.59
CA HIS A 99 0.71 20.46 -26.75
C HIS A 99 -0.72 20.77 -26.35
N THR A 100 -1.54 21.03 -27.36
CA THR A 100 -2.95 20.74 -27.20
C THR A 100 -2.99 19.23 -27.34
N PRO A 101 -2.88 18.40 -26.28
CA PRO A 101 -3.53 17.12 -26.41
C PRO A 101 -4.98 17.55 -26.59
N ALA A 102 -5.51 17.41 -27.80
CA ALA A 102 -6.93 17.14 -27.88
C ALA A 102 -7.12 16.04 -26.84
N ALA A 103 -7.86 16.33 -25.77
CA ALA A 103 -8.21 15.34 -24.79
C ALA A 103 -9.07 14.35 -25.58
N GLU A 104 -8.41 13.43 -26.26
CA GLU A 104 -9.04 12.35 -26.96
C GLU A 104 -9.74 11.63 -25.82
N HIS A 105 -11.06 11.74 -25.80
CA HIS A 105 -11.89 11.14 -24.78
C HIS A 105 -11.80 9.63 -25.00
N ARG A 106 -10.68 9.06 -24.57
CA ARG A 106 -10.44 7.63 -24.63
C ARG A 106 -11.27 7.04 -23.53
N SER A 107 -12.26 6.25 -23.93
CA SER A 107 -12.94 5.38 -23.00
C SER A 107 -11.93 4.35 -22.52
N GLU A 108 -11.33 4.60 -21.36
CA GLU A 108 -10.48 3.63 -20.69
C GLU A 108 -11.36 2.69 -19.86
N THR A 109 -11.27 1.39 -20.13
CA THR A 109 -11.92 0.37 -19.30
C THR A 109 -11.07 0.14 -18.05
N LEU A 110 -11.46 0.75 -16.93
CA LEU A 110 -10.90 0.45 -15.61
C LEU A 110 -11.13 -1.03 -15.29
N THR A 111 -10.08 -1.85 -15.41
CA THR A 111 -10.11 -3.24 -14.99
C THR A 111 -9.78 -3.30 -13.51
N SER A 112 -10.82 -3.27 -12.69
CA SER A 112 -10.68 -3.38 -11.25
C SER A 112 -10.52 -4.85 -10.86
N ASN A 113 -9.31 -5.27 -10.49
CA ASN A 113 -9.04 -6.61 -9.93
C ASN A 113 -9.53 -6.71 -8.47
N LEU A 114 -10.74 -6.20 -8.20
CA LEU A 114 -11.36 -6.30 -6.90
C LEU A 114 -11.83 -7.74 -6.71
N LEU A 115 -11.04 -8.51 -5.98
CA LEU A 115 -11.46 -9.80 -5.49
C LEU A 115 -12.44 -9.58 -4.35
N HIS A 116 -13.63 -10.16 -4.46
CA HIS A 116 -14.60 -10.19 -3.37
C HIS A 116 -14.00 -10.94 -2.18
N VAL A 117 -13.73 -10.22 -1.09
CA VAL A 117 -13.24 -10.81 0.16
C VAL A 117 -14.45 -11.13 1.03
N ALA A 118 -14.82 -12.41 1.12
CA ALA A 118 -15.76 -12.90 2.11
C ALA A 118 -15.01 -13.30 3.38
N ILE A 119 -15.53 -12.90 4.55
CA ILE A 119 -15.03 -13.44 5.82
C ILE A 119 -15.57 -14.86 5.94
N PRO A 120 -14.71 -15.88 6.08
CA PRO A 120 -15.17 -17.25 6.23
C PRO A 120 -15.92 -17.41 7.57
N PRO A 121 -16.97 -18.23 7.62
CA PRO A 121 -17.81 -18.41 8.81
C PRO A 121 -17.10 -19.13 9.95
N THR A 122 -15.93 -19.72 9.71
CA THR A 122 -15.16 -20.47 10.71
C THR A 122 -13.68 -20.13 10.57
N ILE A 123 -13.06 -19.88 11.72
CA ILE A 123 -11.61 -19.64 11.84
C ILE A 123 -11.10 -20.63 12.88
N TYR A 124 -10.10 -21.42 12.50
CA TYR A 124 -9.42 -22.33 13.41
C TYR A 124 -8.24 -21.61 14.04
N HIS A 125 -8.00 -21.83 15.32
CA HIS A 125 -6.85 -21.24 16.00
C HIS A 125 -6.17 -22.22 16.95
N ALA A 126 -4.88 -22.01 17.18
CA ALA A 126 -4.08 -22.75 18.16
C ALA A 126 -3.08 -21.81 18.82
N ALA A 127 -2.70 -22.10 20.07
CA ALA A 127 -1.61 -21.39 20.74
C ALA A 127 -0.27 -21.83 20.14
N ILE A 128 0.62 -20.88 19.89
CA ILE A 128 1.97 -21.12 19.38
C ILE A 128 2.94 -20.13 20.03
N ASP A 129 4.16 -20.57 20.31
CA ASP A 129 5.24 -19.72 20.83
C ASP A 129 6.11 -19.11 19.71
N ILE A 130 5.57 -19.06 18.49
CA ILE A 130 6.24 -18.53 17.30
C ILE A 130 5.54 -17.23 16.92
N GLN A 131 6.31 -16.15 16.80
CA GLN A 131 5.80 -14.83 16.39
C GLN A 131 6.14 -14.51 14.93
N ASP A 132 7.19 -15.14 14.38
CA ASP A 132 7.64 -14.93 13.01
C ASP A 132 6.99 -15.94 12.04
N PRO A 133 6.19 -15.50 11.05
CA PRO A 133 5.63 -16.36 10.02
C PRO A 133 6.69 -17.16 9.25
N ARG A 134 7.89 -16.61 9.04
CA ARG A 134 8.97 -17.32 8.31
C ARG A 134 9.49 -18.50 9.11
N GLU A 135 9.65 -18.32 10.42
CA GLU A 135 10.01 -19.40 11.33
C GLU A 135 8.95 -20.50 11.34
N LEU A 136 7.66 -20.14 11.33
CA LEU A 136 6.57 -21.14 11.25
C LEU A 136 6.61 -21.92 9.92
N LEU A 137 6.85 -21.23 8.78
CA LEU A 137 7.02 -21.88 7.48
C LEU A 137 8.23 -22.81 7.44
N ARG A 138 9.37 -22.38 8.02
CA ARG A 138 10.59 -23.18 8.12
C ARG A 138 10.32 -24.46 8.91
N ARG A 139 9.69 -24.35 10.08
CA ARG A 139 9.33 -25.51 10.91
C ARG A 139 8.34 -26.45 10.22
N GLN A 140 7.36 -25.93 9.47
CA GLN A 140 6.46 -26.77 8.68
C GLN A 140 7.22 -27.64 7.67
N ARG A 141 8.22 -27.07 6.98
CA ARG A 141 9.07 -27.79 6.02
C ARG A 141 9.97 -28.84 6.69
N GLU A 142 10.39 -28.59 7.92
CA GLU A 142 11.26 -29.49 8.69
C GLU A 142 10.52 -30.63 9.36
N LEU A 143 9.26 -30.41 9.76
CA LEU A 143 8.47 -31.38 10.52
C LEU A 143 7.81 -32.46 9.66
N ASP A 144 7.44 -32.15 8.41
CA ASP A 144 6.67 -33.09 7.60
C ASP A 144 6.95 -32.94 6.10
N THR A 145 7.67 -33.91 5.53
CA THR A 145 7.97 -33.95 4.09
C THR A 145 6.77 -34.39 3.24
N ASN A 146 5.71 -34.92 3.86
CA ASN A 146 4.54 -35.50 3.18
C ASN A 146 3.28 -34.62 3.27
N LEU A 147 3.32 -33.51 4.02
CA LEU A 147 2.23 -32.53 4.05
C LEU A 147 2.59 -31.27 3.25
N PRO A 148 1.64 -30.69 2.50
CA PRO A 148 1.86 -29.42 1.85
C PRO A 148 2.06 -28.32 2.90
N VAL A 149 3.05 -27.46 2.68
CA VAL A 149 3.30 -26.27 3.50
C VAL A 149 2.08 -25.37 3.41
N ARG A 150 1.50 -25.00 4.55
CA ARG A 150 0.41 -24.05 4.59
C ARG A 150 0.95 -22.64 4.62
N GLU A 151 0.41 -21.81 3.74
CA GLU A 151 0.67 -20.37 3.67
C GLU A 151 -0.57 -19.56 4.07
N ASP A 152 -1.72 -20.23 4.25
CA ASP A 152 -3.01 -19.64 4.61
C ASP A 152 -3.18 -19.49 6.13
N PHE A 153 -2.26 -18.76 6.76
CA PHE A 153 -2.31 -18.49 8.20
C PHE A 153 -1.92 -17.05 8.56
N ILE A 154 -2.35 -16.61 9.74
CA ILE A 154 -1.85 -15.38 10.38
C ILE A 154 -1.40 -15.68 11.81
N ILE A 155 -0.39 -14.97 12.29
CA ILE A 155 0.10 -15.05 13.67
C ILE A 155 -0.27 -13.76 14.39
N ARG A 156 -0.97 -13.87 15.52
CA ARG A 156 -1.31 -12.72 16.37
C ARG A 156 -1.52 -13.16 17.81
N SER A 157 -0.92 -12.44 18.75
CA SER A 157 -1.12 -12.67 20.19
C SER A 157 -0.81 -14.11 20.63
N ASN A 158 0.36 -14.63 20.22
CA ASN A 158 0.82 -16.01 20.54
C ASN A 158 -0.15 -17.10 20.05
N ARG A 159 -0.87 -16.81 18.96
CA ARG A 159 -1.81 -17.73 18.32
C ARG A 159 -1.64 -17.70 16.81
N VAL A 160 -1.82 -18.87 16.20
CA VAL A 160 -1.98 -19.02 14.75
C VAL A 160 -3.47 -19.12 14.45
N TYR A 161 -3.91 -18.43 13.40
CA TYR A 161 -5.26 -18.53 12.86
C TYR A 161 -5.19 -19.04 11.43
N THR A 162 -6.12 -19.92 11.07
CA THR A 162 -6.19 -20.52 9.74
C THR A 162 -7.64 -20.63 9.26
N TRP A 163 -7.82 -20.69 7.94
CA TRP A 163 -9.14 -20.71 7.30
C TRP A 163 -9.60 -22.11 6.88
N HIS A 164 -8.66 -23.03 6.70
CA HIS A 164 -8.97 -24.46 6.54
C HIS A 164 -8.66 -25.23 7.83
N PRO A 165 -9.40 -26.32 8.11
CA PRO A 165 -9.18 -27.14 9.29
C PRO A 165 -7.71 -27.54 9.41
N PRO A 166 -7.05 -27.31 10.55
CA PRO A 166 -5.78 -27.96 10.82
C PRO A 166 -6.07 -29.46 10.84
N ARG A 167 -5.55 -30.21 9.87
CA ARG A 167 -5.82 -31.65 9.74
C ARG A 167 -5.50 -32.30 11.08
N ALA A 168 -6.54 -32.74 11.79
CA ALA A 168 -6.38 -33.38 13.07
C ALA A 168 -5.67 -34.72 12.84
N VAL A 169 -4.43 -34.84 13.33
CA VAL A 169 -3.84 -36.15 13.57
C VAL A 169 -4.76 -36.84 14.57
N ARG A 170 -5.59 -37.78 14.11
CA ARG A 170 -6.31 -38.65 15.04
C ARG A 170 -5.26 -39.38 15.90
N PRO A 171 -5.32 -39.34 17.24
CA PRO A 171 -4.61 -40.34 18.01
C PRO A 171 -5.22 -41.70 17.61
N ARG A 172 -4.40 -42.60 17.07
CA ARG A 172 -4.79 -44.00 16.89
C ARG A 172 -5.06 -44.58 18.28
N HIS A 173 -6.32 -44.61 18.67
CA HIS A 173 -6.81 -45.48 19.73
C HIS A 173 -7.60 -46.64 19.15
N SER A 174 -7.50 -47.76 19.87
CA SER A 174 -8.12 -49.07 19.68
C SER A 174 -7.37 -49.98 18.70
N ARG A 175 -7.20 -51.27 18.98
CA ARG A 175 -7.45 -52.10 20.17
C ARG A 175 -6.65 -53.38 19.98
#